data_AF-A0AB32WJX5-F1
#
_entry.id   AF-A0AB32WJX5-F1
#
_cell.length_a   1.000
_cell.length_b   1.000
_cell.length_c   1.000
_cell.angle_alpha   90.00
_cell.angle_beta   90.00
_cell.angle_gamma   90.00
#
_symmetry.space_group_name_H-M   'P 1'
#
loop_
_entity.id
_entity.type
_entity.pdbx_description
1 polymer ?
#
loop_
_entity_poly.entity_id
_entity_poly.type
_entity_poly.pdbx_seq_one_letter_code
_entity_poly.pdbx_strand_id
1 'polypeptide(L)'
;MMKLPLVHVIASTSCYVSMEGENLKIVLKQDKKSYVLDTHIPLVSIADASVEDKESYHCHKDDDDQVACVMLASMTPKIQKQHEHMDVQSMIFHLRELFDKEGCTKRYENLKELFRFKMAEGSSVRPHVLKMIGLVERLWQLGLVMDHELSEDLVLQSLTDSFSQFVLNFHMNQLEDTFLELLNMIDTAKRSIKKDKGS
;
A
#
# COMPACT_ATOMS: atom_id res chain seq x y z
N MET A 1 -6.94 -0.67 36.87
CA MET A 1 -8.01 -1.68 37.05
C MET A 1 -8.33 -2.28 35.68
N MET A 2 -7.92 -3.53 35.46
CA MET A 2 -8.06 -4.25 34.19
C MET A 2 -9.54 -4.48 33.85
N LYS A 3 -10.00 -4.00 32.70
CA LYS A 3 -11.23 -4.49 32.06
C LYS A 3 -10.93 -5.81 31.36
N LEU A 4 -10.87 -6.87 32.14
CA LEU A 4 -10.81 -8.28 31.71
C LEU A 4 -12.15 -8.94 31.29
N PRO A 5 -13.36 -8.32 31.31
CA PRO A 5 -14.58 -9.10 31.08
C PRO A 5 -14.85 -9.43 29.60
N LEU A 6 -14.23 -8.73 28.63
CA LEU A 6 -14.52 -9.01 27.20
C LEU A 6 -13.85 -10.29 26.70
N VAL A 7 -12.59 -10.54 27.09
CA VAL A 7 -11.87 -11.77 26.73
C VAL A 7 -12.58 -13.00 27.29
N HIS A 8 -13.20 -12.87 28.47
CA HIS A 8 -13.95 -13.96 29.09
C HIS A 8 -15.29 -14.25 28.40
N VAL A 9 -15.95 -13.23 27.81
CA VAL A 9 -17.15 -13.45 27.00
C VAL A 9 -16.81 -14.11 25.66
N ILE A 10 -15.67 -13.77 25.06
CA ILE A 10 -15.21 -14.38 23.81
C ILE A 10 -14.72 -15.83 24.04
N ALA A 11 -13.99 -16.08 25.13
CA ALA A 11 -13.45 -17.42 25.45
C ALA A 11 -14.49 -18.42 25.97
N SER A 12 -15.59 -17.96 26.58
CA SER A 12 -16.59 -18.86 27.20
C SER A 12 -17.61 -19.45 26.22
N THR A 13 -17.51 -19.16 24.92
CA THR A 13 -18.41 -19.66 23.86
C THR A 13 -17.68 -20.49 22.80
N SER A 14 -16.74 -21.33 23.23
CA SER A 14 -16.04 -22.38 22.45
C SER A 14 -16.58 -22.64 21.02
N CYS A 15 -15.77 -22.32 20.01
CA CYS A 15 -15.66 -23.02 18.71
C CYS A 15 -16.60 -22.76 17.51
N TYR A 16 -17.56 -21.82 17.44
CA TYR A 16 -18.48 -21.81 16.27
C TYR A 16 -18.54 -20.63 15.31
N VAL A 17 -17.84 -19.52 15.55
CA VAL A 17 -17.78 -18.46 14.55
C VAL A 17 -16.33 -18.04 14.39
N SER A 18 -15.67 -18.61 13.37
CA SER A 18 -14.47 -18.01 12.79
C SER A 18 -14.81 -16.53 12.62
N MET A 19 -14.09 -15.65 13.30
CA MET A 19 -14.47 -14.24 13.34
C MET A 19 -14.33 -13.70 11.91
N GLU A 20 -15.46 -13.56 11.19
CA GLU A 20 -15.48 -12.96 9.86
C GLU A 20 -14.82 -11.57 9.95
N GLY A 21 -14.15 -11.11 8.88
CA GLY A 21 -13.39 -9.85 8.91
C GLY A 21 -14.21 -8.65 9.41
N GLU A 22 -15.53 -8.66 9.19
CA GLU A 22 -16.46 -7.67 9.71
C GLU A 22 -16.62 -7.73 11.24
N ASN A 23 -16.64 -8.92 11.84
CA ASN A 23 -16.70 -9.11 13.30
C ASN A 23 -15.41 -8.62 13.97
N LEU A 24 -14.24 -8.83 13.35
CA LEU A 24 -12.96 -8.26 13.82
C LEU A 24 -13.00 -6.74 13.84
N LYS A 25 -13.49 -6.12 12.76
CA LYS A 25 -13.60 -4.68 12.67
C LYS A 25 -14.51 -4.09 13.74
N ILE A 26 -15.61 -4.78 14.10
CA ILE A 26 -16.51 -4.36 15.18
C ILE A 26 -15.80 -4.38 16.54
N VAL A 27 -15.10 -5.47 16.87
CA VAL A 27 -14.36 -5.61 18.13
C VAL A 27 -13.29 -4.51 18.25
N LEU A 28 -12.52 -4.27 17.18
CA LEU A 28 -11.46 -3.26 17.19
C LEU A 28 -12.00 -1.83 17.25
N LYS A 29 -13.16 -1.56 16.62
CA LYS A 29 -13.83 -0.24 16.73
C LYS A 29 -14.30 0.05 18.14
N GLN A 30 -14.84 -0.95 18.84
CA GLN A 30 -15.26 -0.80 20.24
C GLN A 30 -14.08 -0.36 21.13
N ASP A 31 -12.90 -0.92 20.87
CA ASP A 31 -11.69 -0.63 21.64
C ASP A 31 -10.91 0.59 21.13
N LYS A 32 -11.40 1.28 20.09
CA LYS A 32 -10.75 2.41 19.41
C LYS A 32 -9.39 2.07 18.77
N LYS A 33 -9.17 0.81 18.39
CA LYS A 33 -7.91 0.31 17.80
C LYS A 33 -8.01 -0.04 16.32
N SER A 34 -9.15 0.21 15.67
CA SER A 34 -9.34 -0.13 14.26
C SER A 34 -8.36 0.58 13.32
N TYR A 35 -7.76 1.69 13.75
CA TYR A 35 -6.78 2.46 12.97
C TYR A 35 -5.48 1.69 12.70
N VAL A 36 -5.12 0.74 13.58
CA VAL A 36 -3.93 -0.11 13.45
C VAL A 36 -3.99 -0.97 12.18
N LEU A 37 -5.19 -1.33 11.72
CA LEU A 37 -5.35 -2.12 10.49
C LEU A 37 -4.89 -1.36 9.24
N ASP A 38 -4.89 -0.04 9.28
CA ASP A 38 -4.61 0.84 8.13
C ASP A 38 -3.34 1.68 8.32
N THR A 39 -2.72 1.66 9.51
CA THR A 39 -1.60 2.55 9.88
C THR A 39 -0.38 1.73 10.28
N HIS A 40 0.78 2.02 9.70
CA HIS A 40 2.05 1.44 10.12
C HIS A 40 2.61 2.16 11.35
N ILE A 41 3.31 1.41 12.21
CA ILE A 41 4.09 2.01 13.29
C ILE A 41 5.18 2.91 12.67
N PRO A 42 5.22 4.22 12.99
CA PRO A 42 6.23 5.12 12.46
C PRO A 42 7.66 4.64 12.77
N LEU A 43 8.54 4.65 11.77
CA LEU A 43 9.99 4.45 11.90
C LEU A 43 10.66 5.71 12.49
N VAL A 44 10.17 6.19 13.64
CA VAL A 44 10.78 7.36 14.28
C VAL A 44 12.10 6.92 14.93
N SER A 45 13.17 7.69 14.66
CA SER A 45 14.38 7.67 15.50
C SER A 45 14.01 8.11 16.90
N ILE A 46 13.76 7.15 17.79
CA ILE A 46 13.38 7.39 19.20
C ILE A 46 14.50 8.18 19.93
N ALA A 47 15.72 8.23 19.40
CA ALA A 47 16.84 8.94 20.03
C ALA A 47 16.57 10.45 20.17
N ASP A 48 16.01 11.09 19.13
CA ASP A 48 15.85 12.56 19.07
C ASP A 48 14.39 13.04 19.13
N ALA A 49 13.45 12.11 19.27
CA ALA A 49 12.01 12.39 19.27
C ALA A 49 11.54 13.09 20.56
N SER A 50 10.49 13.91 20.44
CA SER A 50 9.85 14.57 21.59
C SER A 50 9.26 13.54 22.57
N VAL A 51 8.95 13.97 23.79
CA VAL A 51 8.32 13.08 24.79
C VAL A 51 6.96 12.61 24.29
N GLU A 52 6.20 13.51 23.68
CA GLU A 52 4.90 13.23 23.07
C GLU A 52 5.01 12.20 21.93
N ASP A 53 6.04 12.30 21.07
CA ASP A 53 6.26 11.34 19.98
C ASP A 53 6.62 9.95 20.52
N LYS A 54 7.40 9.88 21.60
CA LYS A 54 7.75 8.62 22.28
C LYS A 54 6.53 7.96 22.89
N GLU A 55 5.71 8.74 23.59
CA GLU A 55 4.46 8.24 24.19
C GLU A 55 3.47 7.76 23.13
N SER A 56 3.33 8.51 22.03
CA SER A 56 2.51 8.13 20.88
C SER A 56 2.98 6.82 20.24
N TYR A 57 4.30 6.66 20.04
CA TYR A 57 4.88 5.41 19.53
C TYR A 57 4.60 4.22 20.46
N HIS A 58 4.82 4.38 21.77
CA HIS A 58 4.56 3.30 22.73
C HIS A 58 3.09 2.91 22.78
N CYS A 59 2.18 3.90 22.78
CA CYS A 59 0.75 3.67 22.70
C CYS A 59 0.35 2.89 21.44
N HIS A 60 0.90 3.27 20.29
CA HIS A 60 0.65 2.58 19.02
C HIS A 60 1.16 1.13 19.06
N LYS A 61 2.35 0.91 19.62
CA LYS A 61 2.92 -0.43 19.75
C LYS A 61 2.10 -1.33 20.68
N ASP A 62 1.63 -0.80 21.80
CA ASP A 62 0.75 -1.53 22.72
C ASP A 62 -0.60 -1.87 22.06
N ASP A 63 -1.11 -0.98 21.21
CA ASP A 63 -2.32 -1.23 20.42
C ASP A 63 -2.08 -2.29 19.32
N ASP A 64 -0.92 -2.27 18.65
CA ASP A 64 -0.50 -3.26 17.65
C ASP A 64 -0.40 -4.66 18.25
N ASP A 65 0.27 -4.81 19.39
CA ASP A 65 0.39 -6.07 20.12
C ASP A 65 -1.00 -6.64 20.50
N GLN A 66 -1.93 -5.77 20.92
CA GLN A 66 -3.30 -6.17 21.26
C GLN A 66 -4.09 -6.60 20.03
N VAL A 67 -3.98 -5.87 18.91
CA VAL A 67 -4.61 -6.24 17.65
C VAL A 67 -4.06 -7.58 17.15
N ALA A 68 -2.76 -7.79 17.26
CA ALA A 68 -2.13 -9.05 16.90
C ALA A 68 -2.69 -10.23 17.71
N CYS A 69 -2.85 -10.05 19.03
CA CYS A 69 -3.44 -11.06 19.90
C CYS A 69 -4.88 -11.40 19.51
N VAL A 70 -5.71 -10.38 19.24
CA VAL A 70 -7.10 -10.58 18.80
C VAL A 70 -7.15 -11.29 17.46
N MET A 71 -6.31 -10.91 16.50
CA MET A 71 -6.22 -11.58 15.19
C MET A 71 -5.85 -13.05 15.35
N LEU A 72 -4.78 -13.36 16.09
CA LEU A 72 -4.33 -14.74 16.32
C LEU A 72 -5.38 -15.58 17.05
N ALA A 73 -6.04 -15.03 18.07
CA ALA A 73 -7.10 -15.71 18.81
C ALA A 73 -8.34 -16.02 17.95
N SER A 74 -8.52 -15.29 16.85
CA SER A 74 -9.66 -15.43 15.95
C SER A 74 -9.42 -16.42 14.81
N MET A 75 -8.17 -16.89 14.66
CA MET A 75 -7.76 -17.86 13.65
C MET A 75 -7.99 -19.30 14.13
N THR A 76 -8.05 -20.23 13.18
CA THR A 76 -7.92 -21.65 13.51
C THR A 76 -6.48 -21.97 13.96
N PRO A 77 -6.25 -22.99 14.81
CA PRO A 77 -4.91 -23.32 15.30
C PRO A 77 -3.84 -23.50 14.22
N LYS A 78 -4.25 -24.01 13.04
CA LYS A 78 -3.35 -24.18 11.89
C LYS A 78 -2.86 -22.84 11.33
N ILE A 79 -3.77 -21.89 11.15
CA ILE A 79 -3.45 -20.55 10.63
C ILE A 79 -2.73 -19.75 11.71
N GLN A 80 -3.20 -19.81 12.96
CA GLN A 80 -2.55 -19.15 14.10
C GLN A 80 -1.05 -19.47 14.16
N LYS A 81 -0.68 -20.75 14.12
CA LYS A 81 0.72 -21.20 14.17
C LYS A 81 1.60 -20.63 13.05
N GLN A 82 1.04 -20.33 11.89
CA GLN A 82 1.78 -19.76 10.76
C GLN A 82 2.07 -18.26 10.95
N HIS A 83 1.35 -17.59 11.85
CA HIS A 83 1.36 -16.13 12.00
C HIS A 83 1.82 -15.67 13.40
N GLU A 84 2.16 -16.59 14.32
CA GLU A 84 2.58 -16.30 15.71
C GLU A 84 3.75 -15.30 15.86
N HIS A 85 4.55 -15.13 14.80
CA HIS A 85 5.73 -14.25 14.81
C HIS A 85 5.65 -13.13 13.75
N MET A 86 4.50 -12.94 13.13
CA MET A 86 4.27 -11.88 12.15
C MET A 86 3.72 -10.64 12.84
N ASP A 87 4.13 -9.46 12.37
CA ASP A 87 3.46 -8.21 12.73
C ASP A 87 2.06 -8.15 12.12
N VAL A 88 1.22 -7.23 12.62
CA VAL A 88 -0.18 -7.08 12.19
C VAL A 88 -0.28 -6.88 10.67
N GLN A 89 0.61 -6.11 10.07
CA GLN A 89 0.55 -5.77 8.65
C GLN A 89 0.90 -6.97 7.77
N SER A 90 1.95 -7.70 8.14
CA SER A 90 2.30 -8.98 7.51
C SER A 90 1.17 -10.00 7.63
N MET A 91 0.50 -10.10 8.80
CA MET A 91 -0.65 -10.99 8.95
C MET A 91 -1.82 -10.60 8.06
N ILE A 92 -2.20 -9.31 8.02
CA ILE A 92 -3.27 -8.81 7.15
C ILE A 92 -2.96 -9.15 5.70
N PHE A 93 -1.73 -8.91 5.26
CA PHE A 93 -1.29 -9.21 3.90
C PHE A 93 -1.43 -10.70 3.58
N HIS A 94 -0.85 -11.58 4.40
CA HIS A 94 -0.89 -13.03 4.19
C HIS A 94 -2.32 -13.59 4.20
N LEU A 95 -3.18 -13.13 5.12
CA LEU A 95 -4.58 -13.55 5.18
C LEU A 95 -5.35 -13.10 3.94
N ARG A 96 -5.14 -11.86 3.47
CA ARG A 96 -5.71 -11.41 2.19
C ARG A 96 -5.25 -12.31 1.05
N GLU A 97 -3.98 -12.68 1.00
CA GLU A 97 -3.50 -13.57 -0.07
C GLU A 97 -4.13 -14.97 -0.04
N LEU A 98 -4.36 -15.53 1.16
CA LEU A 98 -4.94 -16.86 1.32
C LEU A 98 -6.44 -16.89 1.00
N PHE A 99 -7.18 -15.83 1.34
CA PHE A 99 -8.65 -15.82 1.30
C PHE A 99 -9.24 -14.96 0.18
N ASP A 100 -8.55 -13.91 -0.29
CA ASP A 100 -9.01 -13.03 -1.37
C ASP A 100 -8.44 -13.46 -2.74
N LYS A 101 -8.81 -14.67 -3.18
CA LYS A 101 -8.33 -15.22 -4.46
C LYS A 101 -8.71 -14.35 -5.66
N GLU A 102 -9.87 -13.70 -5.61
CA GLU A 102 -10.34 -12.81 -6.66
C GLU A 102 -9.50 -11.52 -6.69
N GLY A 103 -9.27 -10.88 -5.54
CA GLY A 103 -8.40 -9.71 -5.44
C GLY A 103 -6.95 -10.03 -5.84
N CYS A 104 -6.42 -11.19 -5.46
CA CYS A 104 -5.12 -11.68 -5.94
C CYS A 104 -5.07 -11.79 -7.46
N THR A 105 -6.10 -12.38 -8.07
CA THR A 105 -6.18 -12.52 -9.53
C THR A 105 -6.25 -11.14 -10.21
N LYS A 106 -7.10 -10.23 -9.71
CA LYS A 106 -7.22 -8.87 -10.23
C LYS A 106 -5.93 -8.07 -10.09
N ARG A 107 -5.22 -8.18 -8.96
CA ARG A 107 -3.90 -7.56 -8.75
C ARG A 107 -2.90 -8.09 -9.77
N TYR A 108 -2.83 -9.41 -9.93
CA TYR A 108 -1.93 -10.04 -10.89
C TYR A 108 -2.20 -9.58 -12.33
N GLU A 109 -3.48 -9.52 -12.75
CA GLU A 109 -3.85 -9.05 -14.09
C GLU A 109 -3.50 -7.59 -14.32
N ASN A 110 -3.76 -6.71 -13.35
CA ASN A 110 -3.40 -5.29 -13.44
C ASN A 110 -1.87 -5.10 -13.45
N LEU A 111 -1.11 -5.83 -12.62
CA LEU A 111 0.35 -5.80 -12.65
C LEU A 111 0.86 -6.26 -14.02
N LYS A 112 0.30 -7.35 -14.55
CA LYS A 112 0.65 -7.85 -15.87
C LYS A 112 0.37 -6.84 -16.97
N GLU A 113 -0.74 -6.10 -16.91
CA GLU A 113 -1.03 -5.01 -17.84
C GLU A 113 0.00 -3.88 -17.66
N LEU A 114 0.21 -3.40 -16.43
CA LEU A 114 1.14 -2.30 -16.10
C LEU A 114 2.55 -2.56 -16.64
N PHE A 115 3.15 -3.71 -16.32
CA PHE A 115 4.51 -4.04 -16.76
C PHE A 115 4.65 -4.22 -18.28
N ARG A 116 3.55 -4.55 -18.98
CA ARG A 116 3.53 -4.73 -20.43
C ARG A 116 3.11 -3.48 -21.19
N PHE A 117 2.54 -2.49 -20.51
CA PHE A 117 2.00 -1.31 -21.15
C PHE A 117 3.14 -0.33 -21.48
N LYS A 118 3.71 -0.49 -22.67
CA LYS A 118 4.74 0.39 -23.23
C LYS A 118 4.16 1.30 -24.30
N MET A 119 4.62 2.54 -24.33
CA MET A 119 4.20 3.52 -25.30
C MET A 119 4.70 3.11 -26.68
N ALA A 120 3.80 3.07 -27.67
CA ALA A 120 4.19 2.81 -29.05
C ALA A 120 4.84 4.05 -29.68
N GLU A 121 5.85 3.83 -30.53
CA GLU A 121 6.47 4.92 -31.30
C GLU A 121 5.44 5.70 -32.13
N GLY A 122 5.55 7.03 -32.10
CA GLY A 122 4.62 7.93 -32.78
C GLY A 122 3.23 8.10 -32.12
N SER A 123 2.92 7.38 -31.04
CA SER A 123 1.66 7.54 -30.30
C SER A 123 1.64 8.81 -29.44
N SER A 124 0.46 9.16 -28.90
CA SER A 124 0.33 10.35 -28.05
C SER A 124 0.71 10.03 -26.60
N VAL A 125 1.70 10.78 -26.08
CA VAL A 125 2.18 10.61 -24.70
C VAL A 125 1.14 10.87 -23.62
N ARG A 126 0.28 11.90 -23.78
CA ARG A 126 -0.67 12.30 -22.72
C ARG A 126 -1.70 11.19 -22.41
N PRO A 127 -2.41 10.60 -23.39
CA PRO A 127 -3.28 9.45 -23.14
C PRO A 127 -2.54 8.24 -22.57
N HIS A 128 -1.29 8.01 -23.00
CA HIS A 128 -0.47 6.90 -22.50
C HIS A 128 -0.17 7.06 -21.01
N VAL A 129 0.36 8.21 -20.59
CA VAL A 129 0.70 8.49 -19.19
C VAL A 129 -0.55 8.47 -18.31
N LEU A 130 -1.66 9.05 -18.78
CA LEU A 130 -2.95 8.97 -18.05
C LEU A 130 -3.40 7.53 -17.82
N LYS A 131 -3.21 6.64 -18.81
CA LYS A 131 -3.54 5.23 -18.64
C LYS A 131 -2.58 4.53 -17.66
N MET A 132 -1.29 4.86 -17.67
CA MET A 132 -0.33 4.34 -16.68
C MET A 132 -0.69 4.75 -15.25
N ILE A 133 -1.00 6.04 -15.03
CA ILE A 133 -1.47 6.55 -13.74
C ILE A 133 -2.72 5.79 -13.30
N GLY A 134 -3.71 5.63 -14.20
CA GLY A 134 -4.92 4.88 -13.89
C GLY A 134 -4.67 3.40 -13.56
N LEU A 135 -3.64 2.76 -14.10
CA LEU A 135 -3.26 1.39 -13.72
C LEU A 135 -2.62 1.33 -12.32
N VAL A 136 -1.78 2.32 -11.99
CA VAL A 136 -1.20 2.48 -10.65
C VAL A 136 -2.30 2.70 -9.60
N GLU A 137 -3.23 3.63 -9.86
CA GLU A 137 -4.34 3.93 -8.95
C GLU A 137 -5.25 2.72 -8.73
N ARG A 138 -5.51 1.92 -9.77
CA ARG A 138 -6.26 0.65 -9.62
C ARG A 138 -5.54 -0.35 -8.73
N LEU A 139 -4.22 -0.44 -8.80
CA LEU A 139 -3.45 -1.32 -7.93
C LEU A 139 -3.51 -0.85 -6.47
N TRP A 140 -3.46 0.45 -6.22
CA TRP A 140 -3.68 1.01 -4.88
C TRP A 140 -5.07 0.68 -4.35
N GLN A 141 -6.12 0.81 -5.18
CA GLN A 141 -7.50 0.43 -4.82
C GLN A 141 -7.65 -1.06 -4.52
N LEU A 142 -6.83 -1.91 -5.14
CA LEU A 142 -6.77 -3.35 -4.87
C LEU A 142 -5.89 -3.69 -3.66
N GLY A 143 -5.42 -2.68 -2.91
CA GLY A 143 -4.66 -2.86 -1.68
C GLY A 143 -3.18 -3.18 -1.90
N LEU A 144 -2.64 -2.96 -3.09
CA LEU A 144 -1.21 -3.04 -3.32
C LEU A 144 -0.56 -1.72 -2.89
N VAL A 145 0.32 -1.78 -1.89
CA VAL A 145 1.14 -0.62 -1.50
C VAL A 145 2.32 -0.55 -2.46
N MET A 146 2.42 0.55 -3.20
CA MET A 146 3.60 0.85 -4.03
C MET A 146 4.15 2.19 -3.55
N ASP A 147 5.46 2.24 -3.39
CA ASP A 147 6.15 3.49 -3.11
C ASP A 147 5.93 4.49 -4.26
N HIS A 148 5.96 5.78 -3.93
CA HIS A 148 5.75 6.84 -4.90
C HIS A 148 6.82 6.81 -6.00
N GLU A 149 8.09 6.69 -5.62
CA GLU A 149 9.24 6.66 -6.54
C GLU A 149 9.11 5.49 -7.52
N LEU A 150 8.77 4.30 -7.01
CA LEU A 150 8.52 3.12 -7.84
C LEU A 150 7.41 3.38 -8.86
N SER A 151 6.35 4.06 -8.43
CA SER A 151 5.20 4.31 -9.29
C SER A 151 5.53 5.31 -10.41
N GLU A 152 6.35 6.33 -10.12
CA GLU A 152 6.89 7.25 -11.11
C GLU A 152 7.85 6.55 -12.09
N ASP A 153 8.77 5.73 -11.57
CA ASP A 153 9.69 4.96 -12.39
C ASP A 153 8.96 4.06 -13.39
N LEU A 154 7.86 3.43 -12.97
CA LEU A 154 7.04 2.62 -13.86
C LEU A 154 6.41 3.47 -14.99
N VAL A 155 5.94 4.68 -14.68
CA VAL A 155 5.44 5.64 -15.68
C VAL A 155 6.56 6.02 -16.65
N LEU A 156 7.73 6.42 -16.15
CA LEU A 156 8.86 6.87 -16.96
C LEU A 156 9.40 5.74 -17.84
N GLN A 157 9.57 4.54 -17.29
CA GLN A 157 10.02 3.34 -18.01
C GLN A 157 9.04 2.90 -19.10
N SER A 158 7.78 3.32 -19.02
CA SER A 158 6.78 3.01 -20.05
C SER A 158 6.88 3.89 -21.30
N LEU A 159 7.59 5.01 -21.22
CA LEU A 159 7.77 5.94 -22.33
C LEU A 159 8.73 5.38 -23.40
N THR A 160 8.70 5.99 -24.59
CA THR A 160 9.63 5.66 -25.68
C THR A 160 11.00 6.30 -25.44
N ASP A 161 12.03 5.77 -26.10
CA ASP A 161 13.41 6.24 -25.98
C ASP A 161 13.60 7.71 -26.38
N SER A 162 12.67 8.29 -27.15
CA SER A 162 12.65 9.72 -27.43
C SER A 162 12.56 10.60 -26.17
N PHE A 163 12.13 10.05 -25.04
CA PHE A 163 12.06 10.73 -23.74
C PHE A 163 13.27 10.45 -22.84
N SER A 164 14.27 9.69 -23.29
CA SER A 164 15.44 9.31 -22.48
C SER A 164 16.16 10.49 -21.81
N GLN A 165 16.36 11.61 -22.52
CA GLN A 165 16.95 12.82 -21.95
C GLN A 165 16.08 13.43 -20.84
N PHE A 166 14.75 13.41 -21.00
CA PHE A 166 13.83 13.87 -19.97
C PHE A 166 13.91 12.98 -18.73
N VAL A 167 13.92 11.65 -18.90
CA VAL A 167 14.02 10.69 -17.78
C VAL A 167 15.30 10.91 -16.97
N LEU A 168 16.45 11.03 -17.65
CA LEU A 168 17.72 11.32 -16.98
C LEU A 168 17.68 12.64 -16.19
N ASN A 169 17.11 13.69 -16.78
CA ASN A 169 17.00 14.97 -16.12
C ASN A 169 16.01 14.93 -14.94
N PHE A 170 14.95 14.14 -15.02
CA PHE A 170 13.98 13.97 -13.94
C PHE A 170 14.67 13.33 -12.71
N HIS A 171 15.35 12.20 -12.90
CA HIS A 171 16.05 11.51 -11.82
C HIS A 171 17.17 12.35 -11.17
N MET A 172 17.81 13.22 -11.93
CA MET A 172 18.87 14.10 -11.43
C MET A 172 18.37 15.29 -10.61
N ASN A 173 17.13 15.73 -10.81
CA ASN A 173 16.61 16.95 -10.18
C ASN A 173 15.63 16.69 -9.03
N GLN A 174 15.29 15.43 -8.74
CA GLN A 174 14.38 14.97 -7.67
C GLN A 174 13.34 16.03 -7.26
N LEU A 175 12.30 16.16 -8.07
CA LEU A 175 11.17 17.01 -7.74
C LEU A 175 10.13 16.15 -7.01
N GLU A 176 9.72 16.56 -5.81
CA GLU A 176 8.61 15.96 -5.07
C GLU A 176 7.28 16.28 -5.77
N ASP A 177 7.02 15.64 -6.91
CA ASP A 177 5.91 16.01 -7.78
C ASP A 177 4.78 14.99 -7.74
N THR A 178 3.55 15.47 -7.88
CA THR A 178 2.37 14.62 -8.06
C THR A 178 2.31 14.03 -9.48
N PHE A 179 1.55 12.95 -9.68
CA PHE A 179 1.34 12.40 -11.03
C PHE A 179 0.81 13.39 -12.07
N LEU A 180 0.06 14.40 -11.63
CA LEU A 180 -0.45 15.44 -12.52
C LEU A 180 0.65 16.40 -12.97
N GLU A 181 1.59 16.73 -12.09
CA GLU A 181 2.78 17.52 -12.42
C GLU A 181 3.71 16.73 -13.34
N LEU A 182 3.95 15.45 -13.04
CA LEU A 182 4.68 14.55 -13.93
C LEU A 182 4.10 14.54 -15.35
N LEU A 183 2.76 14.44 -15.47
CA LEU A 183 2.08 14.53 -16.77
C LEU A 183 2.35 15.86 -17.49
N ASN A 184 2.30 16.99 -16.77
CA ASN A 184 2.53 18.32 -17.34
C ASN A 184 3.98 18.53 -17.78
N MET A 185 4.94 17.99 -17.01
CA MET A 185 6.36 18.00 -17.36
C MET A 185 6.65 17.18 -18.62
N ILE A 186 6.10 15.96 -18.70
CA ILE A 186 6.22 15.10 -19.88
C ILE A 186 5.61 15.79 -21.12
N ASP A 187 4.45 16.44 -20.98
CA ASP A 187 3.83 17.19 -22.07
C ASP A 187 4.67 18.39 -22.53
N THR A 188 5.38 19.04 -21.60
CA THR A 188 6.30 20.13 -21.92
C THR A 188 7.52 19.61 -22.67
N ALA A 189 8.12 18.51 -22.20
CA ALA A 189 9.23 17.83 -22.87
C ALA A 189 8.87 17.40 -24.31
N LYS A 190 7.66 16.88 -24.52
CA LYS A 190 7.14 16.53 -25.86
C LYS A 190 7.18 17.73 -26.82
N ARG A 191 6.86 18.93 -26.36
CA ARG A 191 6.88 20.14 -27.21
C ARG A 191 8.30 20.51 -27.63
N SER A 192 9.29 20.31 -26.76
CA SER A 192 10.70 20.52 -27.07
C SER A 192 11.20 19.50 -28.09
N ILE A 193 10.88 18.21 -27.91
CA ILE A 193 11.25 17.13 -28.85
C ILE A 193 10.69 17.38 -30.26
N LYS A 194 9.47 17.94 -30.37
CA LYS A 194 8.87 18.29 -31.67
C LYS A 194 9.59 19.44 -32.37
N LYS A 195 10.24 20.35 -31.64
CA LYS A 195 11.00 21.45 -32.25
C LYS A 195 12.30 20.96 -32.89
N ASP A 196 12.99 20.02 -32.25
CA ASP A 196 14.29 19.52 -32.74
C ASP A 196 14.18 18.65 -34.00
N LYS A 197 13.02 18.00 -34.25
CA LYS A 197 12.77 17.22 -35.48
C LYS A 197 12.29 18.07 -36.68
N GLY A 198 12.07 19.37 -36.48
CA GLY A 198 11.56 20.30 -37.50
C GLY A 198 12.59 21.32 -38.01
N SER A 199 13.86 21.18 -37.64
CA SER A 199 14.98 22.04 -38.06
C SER A 199 15.91 21.33 -39.03
#